data_AF-A0A950URD7-F1
#
_entry.id   AF-A0A950URD7-F1
#
_cell.length_a   1.000
_cell.length_b   1.000
_cell.length_c   1.000
_cell.angle_alpha   90.00
_cell.angle_beta   90.00
_cell.angle_gamma   90.00
#
_symmetry.space_group_name_H-M   'P 1'
#
loop_
_entity.id
_entity.type
_entity.pdbx_description
1 polymer ?
#
loop_
_entity_poly.entity_id
_entity_poly.type
_entity_poly.pdbx_seq_one_letter_code
_entity_poly.pdbx_strand_id
1 'polypeptide(L)'
;MTTRPYAAARRTLSIADKMFEVNWGLILLITIIASVGFAMLYSVAGGSFSPWASAQMMRFALGFVVLLVVAMIDVRVWMSLAYPAYAVSLLLLIAVVIAG
;
A
#
# COMPACT_ATOMS: atom_id res chain seq x y z
N MET A 1 36.11 10.53 35.93
CA MET A 1 34.66 10.33 35.64
C MET A 1 34.39 10.82 34.22
N THR A 2 34.45 9.93 33.23
CA THR A 2 34.17 10.23 31.82
C THR A 2 32.69 9.96 31.55
N THR A 3 31.88 11.03 31.55
CA THR A 3 30.48 10.96 31.16
C THR A 3 30.39 10.63 29.67
N ARG A 4 29.87 9.43 29.37
CA ARG A 4 29.66 8.95 28.00
C ARG A 4 28.54 9.79 27.34
N PRO A 5 28.79 10.56 26.27
CA PRO A 5 27.78 11.34 25.57
C PRO A 5 26.99 10.46 24.58
N TYR A 6 26.39 9.37 25.08
CA TYR A 6 25.48 8.53 24.28
C TYR A 6 24.01 8.94 24.46
N ALA A 7 23.74 10.18 24.86
CA ALA A 7 22.43 10.79 24.62
C ALA A 7 22.29 11.09 23.12
N ALA A 8 22.37 10.01 22.32
CA ALA A 8 22.10 10.00 20.90
C ALA A 8 20.73 10.63 20.71
N ALA A 9 20.73 11.78 20.02
CA ALA A 9 19.53 12.50 19.66
C ALA A 9 18.54 11.49 19.06
N ARG A 10 17.47 11.20 19.80
CA ARG A 10 16.34 10.43 19.32
C ARG A 10 15.78 11.27 18.18
N ARG A 11 16.23 11.01 16.95
CA ARG A 11 15.73 11.67 15.75
C ARG A 11 14.25 11.32 15.70
N THR A 12 13.41 12.21 16.21
CA THR A 12 11.97 12.15 16.05
C THR A 12 11.72 12.41 14.58
N LEU A 13 11.84 11.35 13.76
CA LEU A 13 11.57 11.42 12.33
C LEU A 13 10.15 11.94 12.18
N SER A 14 10.02 13.13 11.60
CA SER A 14 8.74 13.76 11.33
C SER A 14 7.99 12.91 10.30
N ILE A 15 6.66 13.01 10.29
CA ILE A 15 5.83 12.37 9.26
C ILE A 15 6.29 12.80 7.85
N ALA A 16 6.77 14.05 7.72
CA ALA A 16 7.35 14.55 6.48
C ALA A 16 8.62 13.81 6.07
N ASP A 17 9.51 13.48 7.02
CA ASP A 17 10.75 12.74 6.73
C ASP A 17 10.43 11.34 6.23
N LYS A 18 9.46 10.67 6.88
CA LYS A 18 8.97 9.35 6.46
C LYS A 18 8.36 9.38 5.06
N MET A 19 7.70 10.47 4.69
CA MET A 19 7.11 10.64 3.35
C MET A 19 8.18 10.82 2.25
N PHE A 20 9.33 11.39 2.58
CA PHE A 20 10.48 11.46 1.66
C PHE A 20 11.29 10.16 1.59
N GLU A 21 11.25 9.32 2.62
CA GLU A 21 11.85 7.99 2.61
C GLU A 21 11.12 7.00 1.69
N VAL A 22 9.85 7.28 1.35
CA VAL A 22 9.10 6.48 0.37
C VAL A 22 9.76 6.57 -0.99
N ASN A 23 9.92 5.43 -1.66
CA ASN A 23 10.45 5.40 -3.02
C ASN A 23 9.41 5.95 -4.01
N TRP A 24 9.47 7.26 -4.26
CA TRP A 24 8.60 7.96 -5.21
C TRP A 24 8.74 7.44 -6.65
N GLY A 25 9.92 6.91 -7.02
CA GLY A 25 10.13 6.26 -8.31
C GLY A 25 9.27 5.00 -8.49
N LEU A 26 9.12 4.20 -7.43
CA LEU A 26 8.24 3.03 -7.42
C LEU A 26 6.77 3.45 -7.59
N ILE A 27 6.33 4.49 -6.85
CA ILE A 27 4.96 5.00 -6.93
C ILE A 27 4.64 5.50 -8.34
N LEU A 28 5.57 6.25 -8.94
CA LEU A 28 5.45 6.72 -10.32
C LEU A 28 5.33 5.56 -11.29
N LEU A 29 6.18 4.54 -11.16
CA LEU A 29 6.17 3.36 -12.02
C LEU A 29 4.83 2.62 -11.95
N ILE A 30 4.32 2.39 -10.74
CA ILE A 30 3.00 1.76 -10.52
C ILE A 30 1.90 2.59 -11.18
N THR A 31 1.96 3.91 -11.07
CA THR A 31 0.97 4.83 -11.66
C THR A 31 1.01 4.79 -13.20
N ILE A 32 2.19 4.71 -13.80
CA ILE A 32 2.36 4.55 -15.25
C ILE A 32 1.73 3.23 -15.71
N ILE A 33 2.04 2.12 -15.04
CA ILE A 33 1.49 0.81 -15.37
C ILE A 33 -0.05 0.82 -15.27
N ALA A 34 -0.60 1.42 -14.21
CA ALA A 34 -2.04 1.57 -14.04
C ALA A 34 -2.68 2.40 -15.16
N SER A 35 -2.01 3.48 -15.58
CA SER A 35 -2.47 4.37 -16.66
C SER A 35 -2.54 3.64 -18.00
N VAL A 36 -1.55 2.79 -18.29
CA VAL A 36 -1.60 1.89 -19.47
C VAL A 36 -2.77 0.91 -19.36
N GLY A 37 -3.03 0.36 -18.17
CA GLY A 37 -4.21 -0.45 -17.90
C GLY A 37 -5.54 0.27 -18.17
N PHE A 38 -5.67 1.53 -17.77
CA PHE A 38 -6.85 2.35 -18.06
C PHE A 38 -7.01 2.60 -19.57
N ALA A 39 -5.92 2.86 -20.28
CA ALA A 39 -5.93 3.03 -21.73
C ALA A 39 -6.37 1.74 -22.45
N MET A 40 -5.91 0.57 -21.99
CA MET A 40 -6.36 -0.71 -22.54
C MET A 40 -7.85 -0.94 -22.32
N LEU A 41 -8.37 -0.66 -21.12
CA LEU A 41 -9.81 -0.78 -20.83
C LEU A 41 -10.66 0.18 -21.67
N TYR A 42 -10.18 1.42 -21.86
CA TYR A 42 -10.83 2.40 -22.72
C TYR A 42 -10.88 1.95 -24.19
N SER A 43 -9.80 1.33 -24.67
CA SER A 43 -9.70 0.79 -26.03
C SER A 43 -10.70 -0.36 -26.25
N VAL A 44 -10.77 -1.31 -25.32
CA VAL A 44 -11.71 -2.46 -25.41
C VAL A 44 -13.17 -2.00 -25.33
N ALA A 45 -13.44 -0.91 -24.62
CA ALA A 45 -14.78 -0.33 -24.49
C ALA A 45 -15.20 0.55 -25.69
N GLY A 46 -14.42 0.55 -26.80
CA GLY A 46 -14.76 1.31 -28.00
C GLY A 46 -14.72 2.83 -27.82
N GLY A 47 -13.90 3.32 -26.88
CA GLY A 47 -13.81 4.74 -26.55
C GLY A 47 -14.82 5.21 -25.49
N SER A 48 -15.50 4.29 -24.80
CA SER A 48 -16.37 4.62 -23.67
C SER A 48 -15.65 4.39 -22.34
N PHE A 49 -15.76 5.36 -21.41
CA PHE A 49 -15.20 5.24 -20.06
C PHE A 49 -16.05 4.34 -19.12
N SER A 50 -17.25 3.97 -19.57
CA SER A 50 -18.19 3.13 -18.83
C SER A 50 -18.36 1.79 -19.55
N PRO A 51 -18.38 0.65 -18.83
CA PRO A 51 -18.44 0.51 -17.37
C PRO A 51 -17.10 0.17 -16.69
N TRP A 52 -16.09 -0.29 -17.43
CA TRP A 52 -14.91 -0.93 -16.83
C TRP A 52 -13.82 0.05 -16.40
N ALA A 53 -13.51 1.05 -17.23
CA ALA A 53 -12.44 2.00 -16.95
C ALA A 53 -12.74 2.82 -15.70
N SER A 54 -13.95 3.37 -15.57
CA SER A 54 -14.38 4.14 -14.38
C SER A 54 -14.32 3.33 -13.08
N ALA A 55 -14.81 2.09 -13.08
CA ALA A 55 -14.76 1.22 -11.91
C ALA A 55 -13.31 0.85 -11.54
N GLN A 56 -12.44 0.63 -12.53
CA GLN A 56 -11.04 0.34 -12.29
C GLN A 56 -10.26 1.56 -11.77
N MET A 57 -10.54 2.76 -12.29
CA MET A 57 -9.96 4.00 -11.81
C MET A 57 -10.33 4.26 -10.34
N MET A 58 -11.59 4.01 -9.95
CA MET A 58 -12.02 4.11 -8.55
C MET A 58 -11.27 3.13 -7.65
N ARG A 59 -11.14 1.86 -8.07
CA ARG A 59 -10.39 0.84 -7.32
C ARG A 59 -8.92 1.21 -7.18
N PHE A 60 -8.30 1.73 -8.25
CA PHE A 60 -6.92 2.19 -8.20
C PHE A 60 -6.75 3.38 -7.27
N ALA A 61 -7.66 4.37 -7.30
CA ALA A 61 -7.61 5.52 -6.41
C ALA A 61 -7.69 5.10 -4.93
N LEU A 62 -8.61 4.19 -4.59
CA LEU A 62 -8.71 3.62 -3.24
C LEU A 62 -7.43 2.84 -2.87
N GLY A 63 -6.93 2.00 -3.77
CA GLY A 63 -5.70 1.24 -3.55
C GLY A 63 -4.46 2.12 -3.39
N PHE A 64 -4.39 3.25 -4.10
CA PHE A 64 -3.32 4.24 -4.01
C PHE A 64 -3.30 4.92 -2.64
N VAL A 65 -4.47 5.30 -2.12
CA VAL A 65 -4.58 5.85 -0.76
C VAL A 65 -4.15 4.81 0.27
N VAL A 66 -4.59 3.55 0.14
CA VAL A 66 -4.17 2.46 1.02
C VAL A 66 -2.65 2.26 0.97
N LEU A 67 -2.05 2.27 -0.22
CA LEU A 67 -0.60 2.16 -0.39
C LEU A 67 0.14 3.25 0.39
N LEU A 68 -0.29 4.51 0.27
CA LEU A 68 0.33 5.63 1.00
C LEU A 68 0.19 5.46 2.52
N VAL A 69 -1.00 5.08 3.00
CA VAL A 69 -1.24 4.84 4.44
C VAL A 69 -0.35 3.71 4.96
N VAL A 70 -0.28 2.60 4.22
CA VAL A 70 0.55 1.44 4.57
C VAL A 70 2.04 1.81 4.62
N ALA A 71 2.51 2.60 3.65
CA ALA A 71 3.89 3.07 3.59
C ALA A 71 4.27 3.97 4.79
N MET A 72 3.31 4.64 5.42
CA MET A 72 3.56 5.49 6.61
C MET A 72 3.64 4.69 7.92
N ILE A 73 3.18 3.44 7.92
CA ILE A 73 3.20 2.56 9.10
C ILE A 73 4.56 1.88 9.20
N ASP A 74 5.13 1.88 10.41
CA ASP A 74 6.42 1.24 10.70
C ASP A 74 6.35 -0.27 10.42
N VAL A 75 7.39 -0.80 9.77
CA VAL A 75 7.56 -2.24 9.48
C VAL A 75 7.39 -3.13 10.71
N ARG A 76 7.70 -2.65 11.92
CA ARG A 76 7.53 -3.42 13.17
C ARG A 76 6.08 -3.76 13.47
N VAL A 77 5.14 -2.88 13.10
CA VAL A 77 3.69 -3.14 13.23
C VAL A 77 3.28 -4.26 12.28
N TRP A 78 3.79 -4.24 11.06
CA TRP A 78 3.55 -5.31 10.08
C TRP A 78 4.15 -6.64 10.53
N MET A 79 5.34 -6.62 11.14
CA MET A 79 5.97 -7.82 11.69
C MET A 79 5.17 -8.43 12.85
N SER A 80 4.62 -7.63 13.76
CA SER A 80 3.76 -8.16 14.83
C SER A 80 2.41 -8.64 14.32
N LEU A 81 1.89 -8.01 13.26
CA LEU A 81 0.64 -8.40 12.61
C LEU A 81 0.77 -9.66 11.72
N ALA A 82 1.99 -10.07 11.36
CA ALA A 82 2.21 -11.22 10.48
C ALA A 82 1.58 -12.52 11.01
N TYR A 83 1.80 -12.84 12.29
CA TYR A 83 1.22 -14.03 12.94
C TYR A 83 -0.31 -13.99 13.01
N PRO A 84 -0.96 -12.93 13.55
CA PRO A 84 -2.42 -12.88 13.59
C PRO A 84 -3.04 -12.80 12.19
N ALA A 85 -2.44 -12.08 11.23
CA ALA A 85 -2.94 -12.03 9.85
C ALA A 85 -2.89 -13.42 9.19
N TYR A 86 -1.82 -14.20 9.44
CA TYR A 86 -1.71 -15.57 8.98
C TYR A 86 -2.76 -16.50 9.63
N ALA A 87 -2.98 -16.38 10.94
CA ALA A 87 -4.03 -17.15 11.60
C ALA A 87 -5.42 -16.82 11.02
N VAL A 88 -5.71 -15.54 10.81
CA VAL A 88 -6.97 -15.07 10.20
C VAL A 88 -7.11 -15.60 8.77
N SER A 89 -6.05 -15.58 7.95
CA SER A 89 -6.12 -16.08 6.58
C SER A 89 -6.37 -17.59 6.53
N LEU A 90 -5.78 -18.38 7.43
CA LEU A 90 -6.08 -19.81 7.57
C LEU A 90 -7.53 -20.05 8.01
N LEU A 91 -8.04 -19.28 8.97
CA LEU A 91 -9.43 -19.38 9.40
C LEU A 91 -10.39 -19.04 8.26
N LEU A 92 -10.09 -18.00 7.47
CA LEU A 92 -10.88 -17.63 6.30
C LEU A 92 -10.85 -18.74 5.23
N LEU A 93 -9.70 -19.40 5.02
CA LEU A 93 -9.58 -20.53 4.10
C LEU A 93 -10.47 -21.71 4.54
N ILE A 94 -10.54 -22.00 5.84
CA ILE A 94 -11.44 -23.04 6.37
C ILE A 94 -12.90 -22.58 6.24
N ALA A 95 -13.17 -21.32 6.57
CA ALA A 95 -14.52 -20.76 6.54
C ALA A 95 -15.14 -20.79 5.14
N VAL A 96 -14.37 -20.44 4.09
CA VAL A 96 -14.88 -20.46 2.71
C VAL A 96 -15.20 -21.89 2.26
N VAL A 97 -14.41 -22.89 2.67
CA VAL A 97 -14.69 -24.30 2.35
C VAL A 97 -16.01 -24.78 2.95
N ILE A 98 -16.40 -24.24 4.11
CA ILE A 98 -17.65 -24.60 4.78
C ILE A 98 -18.83 -23.76 4.25
N ALA A 99 -18.60 -22.49 3.93
CA ALA A 99 -19.64 -21.55 3.50
C ALA A 99 -19.99 -21.64 2.00
N GLY A 100 -19.08 -22.15 1.16
CA GLY A 100 -19.22 -22.20 -0.31
C GLY A 100 -18.63 -20.98 -0.99
#